data_AF-A0A170YCK4-F1
#
_entry.id   AF-A0A170YCK4-F1
#
_cell.length_a   1.000
_cell.length_b   1.000
_cell.length_c   1.000
_cell.angle_alpha   90.00
_cell.angle_beta   90.00
_cell.angle_gamma   90.00
#
_symmetry.space_group_name_H-M   'P 1'
#
loop_
_entity.id
_entity.type
_entity.pdbx_description
1 polymer ?
#
loop_
_entity_poly.entity_id
_entity_poly.type
_entity_poly.pdbx_seq_one_letter_code
_entity_poly.pdbx_strand_id
1 'polypeptide(L)'
;EREFASKVMYGLTNDIKVRIGENLEKIPVTKYGAYAEIPGGDTAIPNGFSSVLQPLLDVIPKESIMFKKPVRAVKWKHSVHDNKRAEVFCCDGSIFQADFVICTVSLGVLKRHYEELFCPTLPEFKLEAIKNLGFGNVAKVFLEYKKPFWVPTEGKFRLSWSQKEISKDSWINAIGLIEEAPSCGKSLLVTVGGEEANCLETLSSIKLVERITYVIRKFLSNQTIPYPKNILRSNWGHNAFTYGSVTYLGE
;
A
#
# COMPACT_ATOMS: atom_id res chain seq x y z
N GLU A 1 31.54 -6.55 -16.40
CA GLU A 1 31.37 -5.92 -15.07
C GLU A 1 30.32 -4.80 -15.06
N ARG A 2 30.47 -3.71 -15.85
CA ARG A 2 29.48 -2.59 -15.88
C ARG A 2 28.03 -3.02 -16.15
N GLU A 3 27.83 -3.94 -17.10
CA GLU A 3 26.47 -4.43 -17.41
C GLU A 3 25.86 -5.18 -16.22
N PHE A 4 26.63 -6.06 -15.57
CA PHE A 4 26.16 -6.81 -14.39
C PHE A 4 25.79 -5.89 -13.23
N ALA A 5 26.66 -4.91 -12.92
CA ALA A 5 26.38 -3.91 -11.89
C ALA A 5 25.08 -3.14 -12.19
N SER A 6 24.88 -2.72 -13.45
CA SER A 6 23.65 -2.05 -13.86
C SER A 6 22.39 -2.89 -13.63
N LYS A 7 22.43 -4.21 -13.90
CA LYS A 7 21.28 -5.12 -13.64
C LYS A 7 20.92 -5.19 -12.16
N VAL A 8 21.94 -5.33 -11.31
CA VAL A 8 21.76 -5.42 -9.86
C VAL A 8 21.22 -4.09 -9.32
N MET A 9 21.79 -2.96 -9.76
CA MET A 9 21.33 -1.64 -9.34
C MET A 9 19.86 -1.39 -9.69
N TYR A 10 19.41 -1.83 -10.87
CA TYR A 10 18.00 -1.71 -11.23
C TYR A 10 17.08 -2.52 -10.30
N GLY A 11 17.45 -3.77 -9.98
CA GLY A 11 16.71 -4.58 -9.01
C GLY A 11 16.61 -3.91 -7.64
N LEU A 12 17.70 -3.30 -7.17
CA LEU A 12 17.73 -2.55 -5.91
C LEU A 12 16.87 -1.27 -5.96
N THR A 13 16.81 -0.60 -7.10
CA THR A 13 15.92 0.57 -7.28
C THR A 13 14.44 0.19 -7.11
N ASN A 14 14.03 -0.99 -7.56
CA ASN A 14 12.67 -1.48 -7.33
C ASN A 14 12.36 -1.69 -5.84
N ASP A 15 13.33 -2.19 -5.06
CA ASP A 15 13.17 -2.33 -3.61
C ASP A 15 12.97 -0.98 -2.93
N ILE A 16 13.70 0.06 -3.39
CA ILE A 16 13.53 1.42 -2.88
C ILE A 16 12.15 1.97 -3.24
N LYS A 17 11.73 1.78 -4.50
CA LYS A 17 10.41 2.18 -5.00
C LYS A 17 9.28 1.56 -4.17
N VAL A 18 9.42 0.29 -3.78
CA VAL A 18 8.46 -0.43 -2.93
C VAL A 18 8.34 0.20 -1.54
N ARG A 19 9.41 0.76 -0.96
CA ARG A 19 9.32 1.40 0.36
C ARG A 19 8.43 2.65 0.37
N ILE A 20 8.41 3.37 -0.74
CA ILE A 20 7.74 4.67 -0.84
C ILE A 20 6.41 4.57 -1.63
N GLY A 21 6.28 3.54 -2.46
CA GLY A 21 5.13 3.38 -3.34
C GLY A 21 5.11 4.35 -4.51
N GLU A 22 6.26 4.92 -4.88
CA GLU A 22 6.39 5.89 -5.97
C GLU A 22 7.80 5.86 -6.59
N ASN A 23 7.92 6.30 -7.84
CA ASN A 23 9.20 6.44 -8.53
C ASN A 23 10.13 7.44 -7.82
N LEU A 24 11.41 7.08 -7.71
CA LEU A 24 12.49 7.91 -7.17
C LEU A 24 12.58 9.29 -7.82
N GLU A 25 12.20 9.43 -9.09
CA GLU A 25 12.17 10.71 -9.80
C GLU A 25 11.21 11.75 -9.17
N LYS A 26 10.22 11.30 -8.39
CA LYS A 26 9.24 12.17 -7.71
C LYS A 26 9.55 12.39 -6.23
N ILE A 27 10.69 11.90 -5.75
CA ILE A 27 11.06 11.97 -4.35
C ILE A 27 12.24 12.95 -4.21
N PRO A 28 12.08 14.05 -3.45
CA PRO A 28 13.18 14.96 -3.21
C PRO A 28 14.34 14.27 -2.50
N VAL A 29 15.55 14.40 -3.04
CA VAL A 29 16.77 13.76 -2.49
C VAL A 29 17.00 14.14 -1.02
N THR A 30 16.73 15.39 -0.65
CA THR A 30 16.91 15.88 0.72
C THR A 30 15.89 15.31 1.71
N LYS A 31 14.81 14.70 1.22
CA LYS A 31 13.75 14.09 2.03
C LYS A 31 13.84 12.57 2.06
N TYR A 32 14.53 11.97 1.09
CA TYR A 32 14.81 10.54 1.09
C TYR A 32 15.69 10.18 2.29
N GLY A 33 15.20 9.29 3.16
CA GLY A 33 15.93 8.88 4.37
C GLY A 33 15.77 9.80 5.58
N ALA A 34 14.84 10.77 5.56
CA ALA A 34 14.54 11.63 6.72
C ALA A 34 13.81 10.92 7.87
N TYR A 35 13.58 9.60 7.77
CA TYR A 35 12.91 8.80 8.78
C TYR A 35 13.90 8.28 9.82
N ALA A 36 13.52 8.36 11.10
CA ALA A 36 14.27 7.72 12.16
C ALA A 36 13.95 6.22 12.18
N GLU A 37 14.99 5.38 12.12
CA GLU A 37 14.84 3.95 12.31
C GLU A 37 14.79 3.60 13.80
N ILE A 38 13.84 2.75 14.17
CA ILE A 38 13.75 2.19 15.52
C ILE A 38 14.77 1.05 15.61
N PRO A 39 15.64 1.00 16.63
CA PRO A 39 16.59 -0.08 16.78
C PRO A 39 15.87 -1.41 17.05
N GLY A 40 16.48 -2.53 16.63
CA GLY A 40 15.96 -3.88 16.88
C GLY A 40 15.55 -4.67 15.64
N GLY A 41 15.54 -4.03 14.45
CA GLY A 41 15.27 -4.67 13.17
C GLY A 41 13.80 -5.02 12.96
N ASP A 42 13.52 -5.67 11.82
CA ASP A 42 12.16 -6.03 11.41
C ASP A 42 11.74 -7.39 11.95
N THR A 43 10.49 -7.48 12.43
CA THR A 43 9.88 -8.75 12.84
C THR A 43 8.47 -8.89 12.26
N ALA A 44 8.10 -10.14 11.96
CA ALA A 44 6.76 -10.47 11.53
C ALA A 44 5.86 -10.77 12.73
N ILE A 45 4.60 -10.35 12.66
CA ILE A 45 3.60 -10.67 13.68
C ILE A 45 3.01 -12.05 13.36
N PRO A 46 3.22 -13.09 14.20
CA PRO A 46 2.88 -14.47 13.85
C PRO A 46 1.41 -14.67 13.44
N ASN A 47 0.49 -13.97 14.14
CA ASN A 47 -0.96 -14.07 13.91
C ASN A 47 -1.50 -12.95 13.00
N GLY A 48 -0.61 -12.23 12.30
CA GLY A 48 -0.95 -11.08 11.47
C GLY A 48 -1.26 -9.81 12.29
N PHE A 49 -1.21 -8.66 11.61
CA PHE A 49 -1.41 -7.34 12.25
C PHE A 49 -2.80 -7.15 12.89
N SER A 50 -3.81 -7.90 12.46
CA SER A 50 -5.13 -7.88 13.10
C SER A 50 -5.07 -8.25 14.59
N SER A 51 -4.12 -9.11 14.99
CA SER A 51 -3.94 -9.49 16.41
C SER A 51 -3.50 -8.32 17.29
N VAL A 52 -2.85 -7.29 16.73
CA VAL A 52 -2.47 -6.07 17.46
C VAL A 52 -3.68 -5.18 17.71
N LEU A 53 -4.67 -5.21 16.81
CA LEU A 53 -5.89 -4.41 16.93
C LEU A 53 -6.88 -5.02 17.93
N GLN A 54 -6.85 -6.35 18.12
CA GLN A 54 -7.83 -7.06 18.95
C GLN A 54 -7.96 -6.50 20.37
N PRO A 55 -6.87 -6.26 21.13
CA PRO A 55 -6.97 -5.70 22.48
C PRO A 55 -7.61 -4.30 22.51
N LEU A 56 -7.40 -3.49 21.46
CA LEU A 56 -8.02 -2.17 21.35
C LEU A 56 -9.53 -2.29 21.09
N LEU A 57 -9.92 -3.22 20.22
CA LEU A 57 -11.32 -3.49 19.90
C LEU A 57 -12.09 -4.06 21.10
N ASP A 58 -11.42 -4.81 21.98
CA ASP A 58 -12.04 -5.37 23.18
C ASP A 58 -12.37 -4.31 24.24
N VAL A 59 -11.65 -3.18 24.26
CA VAL A 59 -11.86 -2.07 25.21
C VAL A 59 -12.88 -1.05 24.70
N ILE A 60 -13.05 -0.93 23.38
CA ILE A 60 -14.00 0.02 22.79
C ILE A 60 -15.40 -0.60 22.77
N PRO A 61 -16.43 0.08 23.32
CA PRO A 61 -17.81 -0.42 23.25
C PRO A 61 -18.23 -0.66 21.80
N LYS A 62 -18.82 -1.83 21.50
CA LYS A 62 -19.12 -2.27 20.13
C LYS A 62 -20.07 -1.30 19.41
N GLU A 63 -21.01 -0.71 20.15
CA GLU A 63 -21.94 0.31 19.70
C GLU A 63 -21.25 1.62 19.25
N SER A 64 -20.02 1.87 19.70
CA SER A 64 -19.23 3.02 19.28
C SER A 64 -18.56 2.82 17.92
N ILE A 65 -18.51 1.58 17.41
CA ILE A 65 -17.89 1.25 16.13
C ILE A 65 -18.98 0.94 15.10
N MET A 66 -19.27 1.92 14.24
CA MET A 66 -20.29 1.78 13.21
C MET A 66 -19.67 1.48 11.85
N PHE A 67 -19.74 0.21 11.43
CA PHE A 67 -19.31 -0.21 10.10
C PHE A 67 -20.34 0.16 9.03
N LYS A 68 -19.90 0.18 7.76
CA LYS A 68 -20.73 0.51 6.60
C LYS A 68 -21.38 1.89 6.70
N LYS A 69 -20.70 2.84 7.36
CA LYS A 69 -21.09 4.25 7.46
C LYS A 69 -20.08 5.16 6.74
N PRO A 70 -19.96 5.13 5.39
CA PRO A 70 -19.10 6.07 4.68
C PRO A 70 -19.51 7.51 5.00
N VAL A 71 -18.55 8.31 5.46
CA VAL A 71 -18.75 9.75 5.69
C VAL A 71 -18.71 10.46 4.35
N ARG A 72 -19.74 11.27 4.08
CA ARG A 72 -19.88 12.10 2.89
C ARG A 72 -19.37 13.51 3.12
N ALA A 73 -19.69 14.10 4.26
CA ALA A 73 -19.33 15.48 4.58
C ALA A 73 -19.25 15.69 6.10
N VAL A 74 -18.39 16.60 6.52
CA VAL A 74 -18.24 17.09 7.89
C VAL A 74 -18.54 18.58 7.87
N LYS A 75 -19.69 18.96 8.43
CA LYS A 75 -20.00 20.36 8.69
C LYS A 75 -19.44 20.74 10.05
N TRP A 76 -18.73 21.85 10.14
CA TRP A 76 -18.12 22.30 11.39
C TRP A 76 -18.19 23.83 11.53
N LYS A 77 -18.13 24.32 12.76
CA LYS A 77 -18.24 25.75 13.08
C LYS A 77 -17.07 26.22 13.93
N HIS A 78 -16.64 27.45 13.70
CA HIS A 78 -15.63 28.13 14.52
C HIS A 78 -16.18 28.73 15.83
N SER A 79 -17.50 28.80 16.01
CA SER A 79 -18.11 29.44 17.18
C SER A 79 -17.95 28.58 18.45
N VAL A 80 -17.44 29.20 19.50
CA VAL A 80 -17.27 28.61 20.84
C VAL A 80 -18.60 28.61 21.63
N HIS A 81 -19.61 29.34 21.15
CA HIS A 81 -20.88 29.57 21.87
C HIS A 81 -22.06 28.70 21.42
N ASP A 82 -21.91 27.89 20.36
CA ASP A 82 -22.95 26.96 19.89
C ASP A 82 -22.76 25.58 20.52
N ASN A 83 -23.81 25.05 21.18
CA ASN A 83 -23.89 23.62 21.49
C ASN A 83 -24.02 22.83 20.17
N LYS A 84 -23.18 21.81 19.97
CA LYS A 84 -23.04 21.00 18.73
C LYS A 84 -22.31 21.74 17.59
N ARG A 85 -20.98 21.73 17.67
CA ARG A 85 -20.09 22.45 16.74
C ARG A 85 -19.79 21.70 15.45
N ALA A 86 -20.14 20.41 15.34
CA ALA A 86 -19.95 19.63 14.13
C ALA A 86 -21.09 18.64 13.85
N GLU A 87 -21.34 18.41 12.57
CA GLU A 87 -22.30 17.43 12.05
C GLU A 87 -21.61 16.57 10.97
N VAL A 88 -21.60 15.26 11.18
CA VAL A 88 -21.04 14.28 10.24
C VAL A 88 -22.19 13.66 9.45
N PHE A 89 -22.20 13.88 8.15
CA PHE A 89 -23.19 13.35 7.22
C PHE A 89 -22.63 12.09 6.57
N CYS A 90 -23.37 10.98 6.67
CA CYS A 90 -23.02 9.73 6.02
C CYS A 90 -23.74 9.56 4.68
N CYS A 91 -23.21 8.70 3.81
CA CYS A 91 -23.80 8.41 2.49
C CYS A 91 -25.17 7.73 2.57
N ASP A 92 -25.49 7.08 3.68
CA ASP A 92 -26.80 6.44 3.92
C ASP A 92 -27.86 7.40 4.48
N GLY A 93 -27.53 8.69 4.59
CA GLY A 93 -28.42 9.72 5.11
C GLY A 93 -28.38 9.89 6.63
N SER A 94 -27.65 9.05 7.36
CA SER A 94 -27.46 9.24 8.80
C SER A 94 -26.60 10.48 9.11
N ILE A 95 -26.93 11.14 10.23
CA ILE A 95 -26.27 12.37 10.69
C ILE A 95 -25.85 12.18 12.14
N PHE A 96 -24.59 12.46 12.44
CA PHE A 96 -24.04 12.41 13.79
C PHE A 96 -23.63 13.81 14.24
N GLN A 97 -24.17 14.25 15.37
CA GLN A 97 -23.82 15.54 15.97
C GLN A 97 -22.75 15.34 17.03
N ALA A 98 -21.73 16.19 17.02
CA ALA A 98 -20.62 16.11 17.96
C ALA A 98 -20.08 17.50 18.30
N ASP A 99 -19.42 17.61 19.45
CA ASP A 99 -18.69 18.82 19.82
C ASP A 99 -17.32 18.89 19.13
N PHE A 100 -16.74 17.74 18.78
CA PHE A 100 -15.44 17.60 18.11
C PHE A 100 -15.46 16.43 17.13
N VAL A 101 -14.68 16.53 16.06
CA VAL A 101 -14.47 15.45 15.09
C VAL A 101 -12.97 15.20 14.95
N ILE A 102 -12.55 13.95 15.16
CA ILE A 102 -11.20 13.50 14.84
C ILE A 102 -11.25 12.84 13.47
N CYS A 103 -10.51 13.39 12.51
CA CYS A 103 -10.44 12.86 11.15
C CYS A 103 -9.18 12.00 10.99
N THR A 104 -9.38 10.71 10.69
CA THR A 104 -8.29 9.75 10.42
C THR A 104 -8.44 9.09 9.05
N VAL A 105 -9.12 9.75 8.12
CA VAL A 105 -9.25 9.26 6.75
C VAL A 105 -7.88 9.29 6.05
N SER A 106 -7.65 8.41 5.09
CA SER A 106 -6.36 8.35 4.41
C SER A 106 -6.05 9.65 3.68
N LEU A 107 -4.76 9.96 3.51
CA LEU A 107 -4.33 11.11 2.70
C LEU A 107 -4.84 10.99 1.26
N GLY A 108 -4.94 9.79 0.70
CA GLY A 108 -5.51 9.56 -0.63
C GLY A 108 -6.98 9.99 -0.73
N VAL A 109 -7.80 9.71 0.29
CA VAL A 109 -9.18 10.20 0.36
C VAL A 109 -9.21 11.72 0.50
N LEU A 110 -8.37 12.29 1.37
CA LEU A 110 -8.28 13.75 1.50
C LEU A 110 -7.92 14.40 0.17
N LYS A 111 -6.88 13.94 -0.53
CA LYS A 111 -6.46 14.49 -1.82
C LYS A 111 -7.56 14.48 -2.87
N ARG A 112 -8.42 13.45 -2.89
CA ARG A 112 -9.51 13.35 -3.87
C ARG A 112 -10.77 14.11 -3.49
N HIS A 113 -11.06 14.25 -2.19
CA HIS A 113 -12.38 14.69 -1.72
C HIS A 113 -12.36 15.83 -0.71
N TYR A 114 -11.21 16.47 -0.42
CA TYR A 114 -11.14 17.51 0.62
C TYR A 114 -12.13 18.67 0.39
N GLU A 115 -12.44 19.01 -0.86
CA GLU A 115 -13.35 20.09 -1.22
C GLU A 115 -14.81 19.78 -0.85
N GLU A 116 -15.23 18.53 -1.03
CA GLU A 116 -16.60 18.07 -0.74
C GLU A 116 -16.75 17.59 0.71
N LEU A 117 -15.67 17.09 1.31
CA LEU A 117 -15.66 16.46 2.62
C LEU A 117 -15.80 17.46 3.76
N PHE A 118 -15.34 18.71 3.61
CA PHE A 118 -15.34 19.70 4.70
C PHE A 118 -16.15 20.96 4.35
N CYS A 119 -17.04 21.35 5.26
CA CYS A 119 -17.83 22.56 5.13
C CYS A 119 -17.87 23.33 6.49
N PRO A 120 -17.26 24.52 6.61
CA PRO A 120 -16.50 25.23 5.59
C PRO A 120 -15.23 24.47 5.19
N THR A 121 -14.60 24.91 4.09
CA THR A 121 -13.34 24.31 3.62
C THR A 121 -12.25 24.39 4.70
N LEU A 122 -11.25 23.53 4.60
CA LEU A 122 -10.10 23.56 5.50
C LEU A 122 -9.29 24.86 5.28
N PRO A 123 -8.62 25.37 6.33
CA PRO A 123 -7.69 26.49 6.18
C PRO A 123 -6.59 26.22 5.15
N GLU A 124 -6.12 27.25 4.47
CA GLU A 124 -5.19 27.13 3.33
C GLU A 124 -3.95 26.29 3.65
N PHE A 125 -3.31 26.52 4.80
CA PHE A 125 -2.11 25.76 5.20
C PHE A 125 -2.36 24.23 5.28
N LYS A 126 -3.59 23.79 5.59
CA LYS A 126 -3.95 22.36 5.56
C LYS A 126 -4.16 21.87 4.13
N LEU A 127 -4.72 22.70 3.26
CA LEU A 127 -4.91 22.39 1.84
C LEU A 127 -3.56 22.25 1.13
N GLU A 128 -2.64 23.18 1.38
CA GLU A 128 -1.25 23.11 0.90
C GLU A 128 -0.57 21.83 1.38
N ALA A 129 -0.70 21.48 2.67
CA ALA A 129 -0.15 20.22 3.19
C ALA A 129 -0.75 18.98 2.50
N ILE A 130 -2.07 18.95 2.28
CA ILE A 130 -2.74 17.86 1.55
C ILE A 130 -2.22 17.77 0.11
N LYS A 131 -1.96 18.89 -0.56
CA LYS A 131 -1.47 18.94 -1.94
C LYS A 131 0.00 18.49 -2.03
N ASN A 132 0.87 19.02 -1.19
CA ASN A 132 2.33 18.83 -1.28
C ASN A 132 2.80 17.47 -0.73
N LEU A 133 2.12 16.89 0.26
CA LEU A 133 2.45 15.53 0.71
C LEU A 133 2.22 14.54 -0.42
N GLY A 134 3.18 13.65 -0.67
CA GLY A 134 3.04 12.56 -1.61
C GLY A 134 2.18 11.42 -1.04
N PHE A 135 1.46 10.72 -1.92
CA PHE A 135 0.72 9.52 -1.53
C PHE A 135 0.89 8.43 -2.59
N GLY A 136 1.81 7.51 -2.32
CA GLY A 136 2.19 6.40 -3.20
C GLY A 136 1.32 5.16 -2.98
N ASN A 137 1.50 4.19 -3.88
CA ASN A 137 0.80 2.92 -3.84
C ASN A 137 1.78 1.74 -3.88
N VAL A 138 1.50 0.73 -3.06
CA VAL A 138 2.26 -0.52 -2.94
C VAL A 138 1.28 -1.68 -2.96
N ALA A 139 1.33 -2.46 -4.03
CA ALA A 139 0.54 -3.67 -4.19
C ALA A 139 1.29 -4.89 -3.64
N LYS A 140 0.57 -5.75 -2.93
CA LYS A 140 1.04 -7.05 -2.44
C LYS A 140 0.24 -8.17 -3.10
N VAL A 141 0.95 -9.19 -3.59
CA VAL A 141 0.37 -10.40 -4.17
C VAL A 141 0.89 -11.62 -3.40
N PHE A 142 -0.01 -12.32 -2.73
CA PHE A 142 0.26 -13.60 -2.08
C PHE A 142 -0.08 -14.73 -3.04
N LEU A 143 0.83 -15.70 -3.15
CA LEU A 143 0.75 -16.85 -4.04
C LEU A 143 0.89 -18.11 -3.21
N GLU A 144 -0.21 -18.78 -2.90
CA GLU A 144 -0.20 -19.99 -2.09
C GLU A 144 0.03 -21.22 -2.99
N TYR A 145 0.97 -22.06 -2.63
CA TYR A 145 1.29 -23.29 -3.34
C TYR A 145 0.84 -24.53 -2.55
N LYS A 146 0.45 -25.58 -3.27
CA LYS A 146 0.07 -26.87 -2.63
C LYS A 146 1.25 -27.46 -1.83
N LYS A 147 2.45 -27.34 -2.38
CA LYS A 147 3.73 -27.68 -1.75
C LYS A 147 4.74 -26.58 -2.12
N PRO A 148 5.55 -26.08 -1.19
CA PRO A 148 6.61 -25.14 -1.53
C PRO A 148 7.59 -25.82 -2.49
N PHE A 149 7.98 -25.10 -3.55
CA PHE A 149 9.05 -25.54 -4.46
C PHE A 149 10.42 -24.97 -4.05
N TRP A 150 10.45 -24.15 -3.00
CA TRP A 150 11.63 -23.55 -2.40
C TRP A 150 11.94 -24.22 -1.06
N VAL A 151 13.16 -24.00 -0.57
CA VAL A 151 13.57 -24.42 0.77
C VAL A 151 12.91 -23.49 1.79
N PRO A 152 12.15 -24.01 2.78
CA PRO A 152 11.53 -23.19 3.82
C PRO A 152 12.56 -22.27 4.49
N THR A 153 12.18 -21.04 4.80
CA THR A 153 13.01 -19.95 5.35
C THR A 153 14.06 -19.36 4.40
N GLU A 154 14.27 -19.96 3.22
CA GLU A 154 15.17 -19.47 2.17
C GLU A 154 14.44 -18.93 0.94
N GLY A 155 13.12 -18.76 1.01
CA GLY A 155 12.27 -18.36 -0.12
C GLY A 155 12.44 -16.90 -0.59
N LYS A 156 13.63 -16.31 -0.51
CA LYS A 156 13.94 -14.93 -0.94
C LYS A 156 14.67 -14.92 -2.29
N PHE A 157 14.01 -14.42 -3.32
CA PHE A 157 14.53 -14.30 -4.68
C PHE A 157 14.69 -12.83 -5.05
N ARG A 158 15.94 -12.38 -5.20
CA ARG A 158 16.25 -11.05 -5.73
C ARG A 158 16.39 -11.13 -7.24
N LEU A 159 15.61 -10.33 -7.96
CA LEU A 159 15.53 -10.36 -9.40
C LEU A 159 16.28 -9.18 -10.01
N SER A 160 17.19 -9.47 -10.93
CA SER A 160 18.02 -8.48 -11.62
C SER A 160 17.68 -8.47 -13.11
N TRP A 161 16.97 -7.44 -13.56
CA TRP A 161 16.57 -7.29 -14.96
C TRP A 161 17.69 -6.66 -15.79
N SER A 162 17.92 -7.16 -17.01
CA SER A 162 18.82 -6.48 -17.94
C SER A 162 18.15 -5.32 -18.67
N GLN A 163 18.96 -4.35 -19.11
CA GLN A 163 18.46 -3.20 -19.87
C GLN A 163 17.68 -3.60 -21.14
N LYS A 164 18.01 -4.76 -21.73
CA LYS A 164 17.31 -5.30 -22.90
C LYS A 164 15.95 -5.92 -22.56
N GLU A 165 15.74 -6.32 -21.31
CA GLU A 165 14.51 -6.94 -20.81
C GLU A 165 13.58 -5.94 -20.13
N ILE A 166 14.09 -4.76 -19.78
CA ILE A 166 13.31 -3.67 -19.22
C ILE A 166 12.48 -3.05 -20.34
N SER A 167 11.17 -3.23 -20.24
CA SER A 167 10.19 -2.50 -21.03
C SER A 167 9.42 -1.57 -20.10
N LYS A 168 9.30 -0.29 -20.48
CA LYS A 168 8.51 0.69 -19.72
C LYS A 168 7.03 0.29 -19.64
N ASP A 169 6.56 -0.56 -20.54
CA ASP A 169 5.15 -0.99 -20.64
C ASP A 169 4.83 -2.26 -19.84
N SER A 170 5.81 -2.81 -19.11
CA SER A 170 5.70 -4.11 -18.49
C SER A 170 5.88 -4.03 -16.97
N TRP A 171 4.77 -4.04 -16.24
CA TRP A 171 4.74 -3.97 -14.77
C TRP A 171 5.61 -5.05 -14.08
N ILE A 172 5.85 -6.20 -14.73
CA ILE A 172 6.67 -7.27 -14.15
C ILE A 172 8.13 -6.84 -13.95
N ASN A 173 8.61 -5.84 -14.70
CA ASN A 173 9.95 -5.28 -14.51
C ASN A 173 10.09 -4.55 -13.16
N ALA A 174 8.99 -4.19 -12.50
CA ALA A 174 8.99 -3.62 -11.16
C ALA A 174 9.11 -4.69 -10.04
N ILE A 175 9.08 -5.99 -10.37
CA ILE A 175 9.33 -7.06 -9.40
C ILE A 175 10.84 -7.14 -9.15
N GLY A 176 11.30 -6.58 -8.02
CA GLY A 176 12.69 -6.67 -7.55
C GLY A 176 12.92 -7.81 -6.54
N LEU A 177 11.90 -8.12 -5.73
CA LEU A 177 11.96 -9.13 -4.68
C LEU A 177 10.70 -10.00 -4.70
N ILE A 178 10.91 -11.30 -4.59
CA ILE A 178 9.89 -12.27 -4.23
C ILE A 178 10.37 -12.93 -2.94
N GLU A 179 9.53 -13.00 -1.92
CA GLU A 179 9.92 -13.58 -0.64
C GLU A 179 8.88 -14.56 -0.11
N GLU A 180 9.28 -15.44 0.80
CA GLU A 180 8.34 -16.26 1.54
C GLU A 180 7.44 -15.37 2.40
N ALA A 181 6.13 -15.57 2.30
CA ALA A 181 5.17 -14.80 3.07
C ALA A 181 5.38 -15.08 4.57
N PRO A 182 5.44 -14.04 5.41
CA PRO A 182 5.64 -14.22 6.84
C PRO A 182 4.58 -15.14 7.44
N SER A 183 5.01 -16.01 8.37
CA SER A 183 4.14 -16.94 9.09
C SER A 183 3.39 -17.96 8.21
N CYS A 184 3.72 -18.07 6.92
CA CYS A 184 3.08 -18.98 5.98
C CYS A 184 4.11 -19.71 5.10
N GLY A 185 4.55 -20.90 5.52
CA GLY A 185 5.57 -21.71 4.83
C GLY A 185 5.16 -22.33 3.48
N LYS A 186 4.10 -21.82 2.86
CA LYS A 186 3.54 -22.30 1.58
C LYS A 186 3.20 -21.18 0.62
N SER A 187 3.42 -19.93 1.01
CA SER A 187 3.06 -18.77 0.21
C SER A 187 4.27 -17.93 -0.13
N LEU A 188 4.33 -17.44 -1.36
CA LEU A 188 5.24 -16.36 -1.75
C LEU A 188 4.50 -15.04 -1.72
N LEU A 189 5.22 -13.97 -1.41
CA LEU A 189 4.80 -12.59 -1.46
C LEU A 189 5.58 -11.88 -2.57
N VAL A 190 4.85 -11.22 -3.45
CA VAL A 190 5.40 -10.27 -4.42
C VAL A 190 4.91 -8.88 -4.05
N THR A 191 5.84 -7.94 -3.96
CA THR A 191 5.52 -6.54 -3.68
C THR A 191 5.95 -5.66 -4.83
N VAL A 192 5.06 -4.78 -5.29
CA VAL A 192 5.29 -3.85 -6.39
C VAL A 192 4.83 -2.46 -5.94
N GLY A 193 5.67 -1.43 -6.15
CA GLY A 193 5.35 -0.04 -5.82
C GLY A 193 5.18 0.83 -7.05
N GLY A 194 4.59 2.02 -6.88
CA GLY A 194 4.45 3.05 -7.92
C GLY A 194 3.31 2.78 -8.91
N GLU A 195 3.44 3.32 -10.12
CA GLU A 195 2.41 3.20 -11.16
C GLU A 195 2.14 1.75 -11.58
N GLU A 196 3.15 0.90 -11.52
CA GLU A 196 3.06 -0.53 -11.80
C GLU A 196 2.18 -1.24 -10.77
N ALA A 197 2.11 -0.75 -9.53
CA ALA A 197 1.16 -1.22 -8.53
C ALA A 197 -0.28 -0.90 -8.95
N ASN A 198 -0.53 0.31 -9.47
CA ASN A 198 -1.84 0.71 -10.01
C ASN A 198 -2.23 -0.20 -11.17
N CYS A 199 -1.32 -0.40 -12.14
CA CYS A 199 -1.56 -1.31 -13.26
C CYS A 199 -1.87 -2.74 -12.79
N LEU A 200 -1.04 -3.29 -11.89
CA LEU A 200 -1.17 -4.64 -11.34
C LEU A 200 -2.54 -4.86 -10.67
N GLU A 201 -3.04 -3.88 -9.92
CA GLU A 201 -4.35 -3.92 -9.26
C GLU A 201 -5.54 -4.02 -10.22
N THR A 202 -5.39 -3.61 -11.48
CA THR A 202 -6.46 -3.73 -12.49
C THR A 202 -6.49 -5.08 -13.21
N LEU A 203 -5.42 -5.87 -13.12
CA LEU A 203 -5.29 -7.13 -13.86
C LEU A 203 -6.23 -8.21 -13.32
N SER A 204 -6.60 -9.18 -14.15
CA SER A 204 -7.30 -10.38 -13.69
C SER A 204 -6.35 -11.31 -12.94
N SER A 205 -6.89 -12.08 -12.00
CA SER A 205 -6.12 -13.08 -11.25
C SER A 205 -5.39 -14.08 -12.16
N ILE A 206 -6.00 -14.47 -13.28
CA ILE A 206 -5.39 -15.37 -14.28
C ILE A 206 -4.12 -14.73 -14.88
N LYS A 207 -4.22 -13.48 -15.36
CA LYS A 207 -3.07 -12.77 -15.92
C LYS A 207 -1.96 -12.57 -14.90
N LEU A 208 -2.29 -12.27 -13.64
CA LEU A 208 -1.30 -12.14 -12.57
C LEU A 208 -0.56 -13.45 -12.32
N VAL A 209 -1.30 -14.55 -12.17
CA VAL A 209 -0.73 -15.88 -11.96
C VAL A 209 0.19 -16.27 -13.11
N GLU A 210 -0.25 -16.09 -14.36
CA GLU A 210 0.55 -16.39 -15.55
C GLU A 210 1.85 -15.59 -15.59
N ARG A 211 1.75 -14.27 -15.39
CA ARG A 211 2.90 -13.36 -15.51
C ARG A 211 3.90 -13.54 -14.37
N ILE A 212 3.44 -13.69 -13.12
CA ILE A 212 4.34 -13.91 -11.99
C ILE A 212 5.00 -15.30 -12.10
N THR A 213 4.23 -16.34 -12.46
CA THR A 213 4.80 -17.68 -12.65
C THR A 213 5.83 -17.69 -13.78
N TYR A 214 5.59 -16.96 -14.87
CA TYR A 214 6.59 -16.75 -15.93
C TYR A 214 7.88 -16.14 -15.38
N VAL A 215 7.80 -15.08 -14.58
CA VAL A 215 8.96 -14.44 -13.94
C VAL A 215 9.73 -15.44 -13.07
N ILE A 216 9.03 -16.17 -12.19
CA ILE A 216 9.65 -17.17 -11.31
C ILE A 216 10.37 -18.25 -12.14
N ARG A 217 9.69 -18.84 -13.14
CA ARG A 217 10.26 -19.89 -14.00
C ARG A 217 11.49 -19.40 -14.77
N LYS A 218 11.46 -18.15 -15.23
CA LYS A 218 12.56 -17.50 -15.95
C LYS A 218 13.79 -17.34 -15.06
N PHE A 219 13.63 -16.72 -13.88
CA PHE A 219 14.77 -16.40 -13.02
C PHE A 219 15.33 -17.62 -12.28
N LEU A 220 14.50 -18.63 -12.03
CA LEU A 220 14.95 -19.91 -11.45
C LEU A 220 15.35 -20.95 -12.50
N SER A 221 15.29 -20.61 -13.79
CA SER A 221 15.57 -21.51 -14.91
C SER A 221 14.86 -22.87 -14.80
N ASN A 222 13.63 -22.88 -14.27
CA ASN A 222 12.88 -24.09 -13.98
C ASN A 222 11.44 -23.97 -14.48
N GLN A 223 11.14 -24.60 -15.62
CA GLN A 223 9.81 -24.57 -16.24
C GLN A 223 8.77 -25.46 -15.54
N THR A 224 9.21 -26.37 -14.65
CA THR A 224 8.33 -27.31 -13.94
C THR A 224 7.62 -26.69 -12.73
N ILE A 225 8.00 -25.47 -12.34
CA ILE A 225 7.39 -24.76 -11.21
C ILE A 225 5.88 -24.65 -11.47
N PRO A 226 5.03 -25.15 -10.55
CA PRO A 226 3.59 -25.18 -10.76
C PRO A 226 3.00 -23.78 -10.69
N TYR A 227 1.75 -23.63 -11.14
CA TYR A 227 0.97 -22.45 -10.80
C TYR A 227 0.58 -22.48 -9.30
N PRO A 228 0.44 -21.32 -8.65
CA PRO A 228 -0.13 -21.24 -7.31
C PRO A 228 -1.55 -21.79 -7.30
N LYS A 229 -1.93 -22.39 -6.18
CA LYS A 229 -3.28 -22.88 -5.91
C LYS A 229 -4.24 -21.73 -5.66
N ASN A 230 -3.82 -20.77 -4.83
CA ASN A 230 -4.61 -19.58 -4.49
C ASN A 230 -3.77 -18.33 -4.71
N ILE A 231 -4.45 -17.23 -5.01
CA ILE A 231 -3.86 -15.90 -5.15
C ILE A 231 -4.69 -14.90 -4.38
N LEU A 232 -4.02 -14.03 -3.62
CA LEU A 232 -4.63 -12.88 -2.95
C LEU A 232 -3.86 -11.63 -3.31
N ARG A 233 -4.55 -10.58 -3.76
CA ARG A 233 -3.94 -9.30 -4.14
C ARG A 233 -4.57 -8.18 -3.33
N SER A 234 -3.76 -7.24 -2.85
CA SER A 234 -4.25 -5.97 -2.29
C SER A 234 -4.90 -5.07 -3.36
N ASN A 235 -5.70 -4.10 -2.95
CA ASN A 235 -6.32 -3.16 -3.87
C ASN A 235 -6.29 -1.73 -3.31
N TRP A 236 -5.13 -1.29 -2.81
CA TRP A 236 -5.02 -0.07 -2.02
C TRP A 236 -5.25 1.20 -2.86
N GLY A 237 -4.74 1.23 -4.09
CA GLY A 237 -4.85 2.37 -5.00
C GLY A 237 -6.26 2.58 -5.55
N HIS A 238 -6.99 1.49 -5.78
CA HIS A 238 -8.35 1.52 -6.32
C HIS A 238 -9.45 1.40 -5.27
N ASN A 239 -9.10 1.12 -4.00
CA ASN A 239 -10.07 1.12 -2.91
C ASN A 239 -10.48 2.56 -2.57
N ALA A 240 -11.79 2.82 -2.64
CA ALA A 240 -12.38 4.13 -2.39
C ALA A 240 -12.16 4.70 -0.98
N PHE A 241 -11.78 3.84 -0.04
CA PHE A 241 -11.52 4.25 1.35
C PHE A 241 -10.03 4.52 1.64
N THR A 242 -9.14 4.29 0.68
CA THR A 242 -7.70 4.47 0.86
C THR A 242 -7.02 5.26 -0.25
N TYR A 243 -7.30 4.94 -1.53
CA TYR A 243 -6.71 5.60 -2.70
C TYR A 243 -5.18 5.67 -2.72
N GLY A 244 -4.52 4.63 -2.22
CA GLY A 244 -3.07 4.53 -2.06
C GLY A 244 -2.74 3.84 -0.73
N SER A 245 -1.45 3.77 -0.40
CA SER A 245 -0.98 2.99 0.75
C SER A 245 0.06 3.70 1.60
N VAL A 246 0.93 4.54 1.03
CA VAL A 246 2.10 5.10 1.74
C VAL A 246 2.18 6.60 1.53
N THR A 247 2.29 7.36 2.61
CA THR A 247 2.61 8.80 2.56
C THR A 247 4.10 8.99 2.40
N TYR A 248 4.49 9.96 1.59
CA TYR A 248 5.89 10.39 1.47
C TYR A 248 5.99 11.91 1.42
N LEU A 249 7.19 12.43 1.70
CA LEU A 249 7.46 13.86 1.60
C LEU A 249 7.62 14.22 0.12
N GLY A 250 6.63 14.92 -0.43
CA GLY A 250 6.68 15.50 -1.77
C GLY A 250 7.32 16.89 -1.78
N GLU A 251 7.21 17.57 -2.92
CA GLU A 251 7.62 18.98 -3.09
C GLU A 251 6.54 19.95 -2.59
#